data_AF-A0A947E077-F1
#
_entry.id   AF-A0A947E077-F1
#
_cell.length_a   1.000
_cell.length_b   1.000
_cell.length_c   1.000
_cell.angle_alpha   90.00
_cell.angle_beta   90.00
_cell.angle_gamma   90.00
#
_symmetry.space_group_name_H-M   'P 1'
#
loop_
_entity.id
_entity.type
_entity.pdbx_description
1 polymer ?
#
loop_
_entity_poly.entity_id
_entity_poly.type
_entity_poly.pdbx_seq_one_letter_code
_entity_poly.pdbx_strand_id
1 'polypeptide(L)'
;VKADAGTYGMGIMTVRDPKELVDLNRKSRNKMSTIKDGQEVTEVILQEGVPTYERVHDAVAEPVVYMIDRYVVGGFYRVNAERGIDENLNAPGASFVPLAFAESNQLPKPGVKPGASAPNRFYMYGVIARLAMLAASYELEATDPDAEVYE
;
A
#
# COMPACT_ATOMS: atom_id res chain seq x y z
N VAL A 1 -1.44 9.76 -8.32
CA VAL A 1 -0.18 10.28 -8.90
C VAL A 1 0.89 10.24 -7.83
N LYS A 2 2.06 9.69 -8.15
CA LYS A 2 3.22 9.64 -7.26
C LYS A 2 4.39 10.31 -7.98
N ALA A 3 4.91 11.38 -7.41
CA ALA A 3 6.12 12.05 -7.85
C ALA A 3 7.29 11.48 -7.04
N ASP A 4 8.23 10.84 -7.72
CA ASP A 4 9.36 10.15 -7.12
C ASP A 4 10.68 10.90 -7.36
N ALA A 5 11.51 10.96 -6.32
CA ALA A 5 12.89 11.47 -6.37
C ALA A 5 13.85 10.50 -5.63
N GLY A 6 13.53 9.21 -5.66
CA GLY A 6 14.34 8.15 -5.06
C GLY A 6 14.44 8.28 -3.54
N THR A 7 15.67 8.36 -3.02
CA THR A 7 15.95 8.38 -1.56
C THR A 7 15.37 9.59 -0.82
N TYR A 8 14.95 10.63 -1.54
CA TYR A 8 14.49 11.89 -0.96
C TYR A 8 12.97 11.94 -0.72
N GLY A 9 12.27 10.84 -1.02
CA GLY A 9 10.87 10.61 -0.70
C GLY A 9 9.96 10.70 -1.91
N MET A 10 8.66 10.68 -1.65
CA MET A 10 7.66 10.61 -2.71
C MET A 10 6.46 11.54 -2.40
N GLY A 11 6.15 12.43 -3.35
CA GLY A 11 4.97 13.28 -3.31
C GLY A 11 3.74 12.50 -3.81
N ILE A 12 2.72 12.32 -2.98
CA ILE A 12 1.50 11.60 -3.36
C ILE A 12 0.31 12.56 -3.44
N MET A 13 -0.45 12.47 -4.53
CA MET A 13 -1.74 13.12 -4.68
C MET A 13 -2.75 12.21 -5.41
N THR A 14 -4.02 12.34 -5.05
CA THR A 14 -5.15 11.72 -5.75
C THR A 14 -5.77 12.78 -6.66
N VAL A 15 -6.18 12.38 -7.87
CA VAL A 15 -6.89 13.23 -8.84
C VAL A 15 -8.10 12.48 -9.36
N ARG A 16 -9.19 13.19 -9.64
CA ARG A 16 -10.43 12.63 -10.17
C ARG A 16 -10.77 13.17 -11.56
N ASP A 17 -10.34 14.39 -11.86
CA ASP A 17 -10.41 15.02 -13.18
C ASP A 17 -8.99 15.42 -13.64
N PRO A 18 -8.60 15.13 -14.90
CA PRO A 18 -7.35 15.63 -15.48
C PRO A 18 -7.10 17.13 -15.31
N LYS A 19 -8.15 17.96 -15.24
CA LYS A 19 -8.05 19.41 -14.98
C LYS A 19 -7.39 19.74 -13.65
N GLU A 20 -7.50 18.87 -12.66
CA GLU A 20 -6.84 19.05 -11.36
C GLU A 20 -5.31 19.07 -11.48
N LEU A 21 -4.74 18.46 -12.52
CA LEU A 21 -3.29 18.49 -12.79
C LEU A 21 -2.84 19.82 -13.42
N VAL A 22 -3.73 20.48 -14.15
CA VAL A 22 -3.46 21.79 -14.76
C VAL A 22 -3.54 22.89 -13.70
N ASP A 23 -4.57 22.84 -12.86
CA ASP A 23 -4.90 23.88 -11.88
C ASP A 23 -4.35 23.59 -10.48
N LEU A 24 -3.12 23.05 -10.39
CA LEU A 24 -2.49 22.77 -9.10
C LEU A 24 -2.20 24.06 -8.33
N ASN A 25 -2.78 24.15 -7.12
CA ASN A 25 -2.46 25.21 -6.18
C ASN A 25 -0.97 25.16 -5.76
N ARG A 26 -0.45 26.28 -5.23
CA ARG A 26 0.97 26.41 -4.86
C ARG A 26 1.45 25.33 -3.89
N LYS A 27 0.61 24.92 -2.93
CA LYS A 27 0.95 23.90 -1.94
C LYS A 27 1.11 22.51 -2.58
N SER A 28 0.16 22.12 -3.43
CA SER A 28 0.21 20.86 -4.18
C SER A 28 1.37 20.86 -5.16
N ARG A 29 1.62 21.97 -5.86
CA ARG A 29 2.78 22.10 -6.75
C ARG A 29 4.08 21.89 -6.00
N ASN A 30 4.28 22.57 -4.88
CA ASN A 30 5.50 22.40 -4.07
C ASN A 30 5.67 20.95 -3.59
N LYS A 31 4.58 20.29 -3.17
CA LYS A 31 4.59 18.88 -2.76
C LYS A 31 4.95 17.93 -3.92
N MET A 32 4.66 18.31 -5.15
CA MET A 32 4.85 17.49 -6.36
C MET A 32 6.06 17.90 -7.21
N SER A 33 6.72 19.03 -6.91
CA SER A 33 7.86 19.55 -7.68
C SER A 33 9.20 19.38 -6.97
N THR A 34 9.17 19.36 -5.64
CA THR A 34 10.38 19.41 -4.83
C THR A 34 10.18 18.53 -3.61
N ILE A 35 10.94 17.46 -3.52
CA ILE A 35 10.86 16.53 -2.39
C ILE A 35 11.90 16.97 -1.34
N LYS A 36 12.26 16.13 -0.35
CA LYS A 36 13.17 16.54 0.72
C LYS A 36 14.48 17.07 0.12
N ASP A 37 15.03 18.10 0.75
CA ASP A 37 16.31 18.71 0.39
C ASP A 37 16.40 19.39 -0.99
N GLY A 38 15.28 19.75 -1.61
CA GLY A 38 15.31 20.57 -2.82
C GLY A 38 15.51 19.79 -4.12
N GLN A 39 15.55 18.45 -4.05
CA GLN A 39 15.73 17.57 -5.20
C GLN A 39 14.54 17.64 -6.16
N GLU A 40 14.85 17.63 -7.46
CA GLU A 40 13.85 17.60 -8.53
C GLU A 40 13.26 16.20 -8.67
N VAL A 41 11.99 16.17 -9.06
CA VAL A 41 11.27 14.93 -9.35
C VAL A 41 11.77 14.36 -10.67
N THR A 42 12.23 13.11 -10.65
CA THR A 42 12.78 12.42 -11.83
C THR A 42 11.75 11.52 -12.51
N GLU A 43 10.76 11.05 -11.77
CA GLU A 43 9.75 10.11 -12.27
C GLU A 43 8.35 10.42 -11.73
N VAL A 44 7.34 10.15 -12.56
CA VAL A 44 5.93 10.23 -12.17
C VAL A 44 5.23 8.92 -12.48
N ILE A 45 4.65 8.32 -11.44
CA ILE A 45 3.83 7.11 -11.54
C ILE A 45 2.35 7.48 -11.46
N LEU A 46 1.60 7.06 -12.47
CA LEU A 46 0.14 7.12 -12.50
C LEU A 46 -0.40 5.73 -12.14
N GLN A 47 -1.18 5.65 -11.06
CA GLN A 47 -1.77 4.41 -10.57
C GLN A 47 -3.25 4.61 -10.33
N GLU A 48 -4.05 3.61 -10.72
CA GLU A 48 -5.46 3.53 -10.36
C GLU A 48 -5.63 3.57 -8.84
N GLY A 49 -6.57 4.40 -8.36
CA GLY A 49 -6.91 4.46 -6.95
C GLY A 49 -7.80 3.29 -6.56
N VAL A 50 -7.37 2.50 -5.58
CA VAL A 50 -8.20 1.43 -4.99
C VAL A 50 -8.82 1.95 -3.70
N PRO A 51 -10.16 2.09 -3.61
CA PRO A 51 -10.80 2.54 -2.38
C PRO A 51 -10.81 1.42 -1.34
N THR A 52 -10.72 1.78 -0.06
CA THR A 52 -11.01 0.88 1.05
C THR A 52 -12.38 1.16 1.65
N TYR A 53 -13.17 0.11 1.83
CA TYR A 53 -14.45 0.15 2.53
C TYR A 53 -14.38 -0.52 3.90
N GLU A 54 -13.20 -0.99 4.31
CA GLU A 54 -13.01 -1.61 5.61
C GLU A 54 -13.01 -0.54 6.69
N ARG A 55 -13.65 -0.86 7.82
CA ARG A 55 -13.76 0.04 8.96
C ARG A 55 -13.40 -0.67 10.24
N VAL A 56 -12.68 0.02 11.11
CA VAL A 56 -12.50 -0.36 12.50
C VAL A 56 -13.24 0.67 13.33
N HIS A 57 -14.32 0.23 13.98
CA HIS A 57 -15.37 1.13 14.48
C HIS A 57 -15.89 2.02 13.33
N ASP A 58 -15.90 3.34 13.51
CA ASP A 58 -16.38 4.29 12.50
C ASP A 58 -15.26 4.85 11.60
N ALA A 59 -14.00 4.48 11.85
CA ALA A 59 -12.85 5.00 11.12
C ALA A 59 -12.46 4.10 9.92
N VAL A 60 -12.01 4.73 8.84
CA VAL A 60 -11.55 4.03 7.63
C VAL A 60 -10.27 3.26 7.96
N ALA A 61 -10.18 2.02 7.47
CA ALA A 61 -9.07 1.13 7.75
C ALA A 61 -8.54 0.45 6.48
N GLU A 62 -7.25 0.15 6.46
CA GLU A 62 -6.63 -0.71 5.45
C GLU A 62 -5.71 -1.75 6.12
N PRO A 63 -5.71 -3.02 5.66
CA PRO A 63 -4.87 -4.06 6.22
C PRO A 63 -3.41 -3.92 5.76
N VAL A 64 -2.49 -4.11 6.69
CA VAL A 64 -1.05 -4.25 6.44
C VAL A 64 -0.64 -5.66 6.83
N VAL A 65 -0.01 -6.39 5.91
CA VAL A 65 0.43 -7.77 6.10
C VAL A 65 1.96 -7.82 6.21
N TYR A 66 2.46 -8.47 7.25
CA TYR A 66 3.88 -8.71 7.47
C TYR A 66 4.27 -10.13 7.06
N MET A 67 5.41 -10.24 6.39
CA MET A 67 6.02 -11.51 5.98
C MET A 67 7.46 -11.60 6.45
N ILE A 68 7.91 -12.81 6.74
CA ILE A 68 9.33 -13.17 6.93
C ILE A 68 9.58 -14.35 6.00
N ASP A 69 10.61 -14.25 5.15
CA ASP A 69 10.80 -15.15 4.01
C ASP A 69 9.49 -15.19 3.17
N ARG A 70 8.99 -16.37 2.81
CA ARG A 70 7.73 -16.54 2.07
C ARG A 70 6.49 -16.67 2.96
N TYR A 71 6.63 -16.52 4.27
CA TYR A 71 5.58 -16.83 5.25
C TYR A 71 4.91 -15.56 5.78
N VAL A 72 3.58 -15.56 5.80
CA VAL A 72 2.78 -14.51 6.45
C VAL A 72 2.82 -14.71 7.96
N VAL A 73 3.39 -13.75 8.69
CA VAL A 73 3.60 -13.85 10.14
C VAL A 73 2.65 -13.00 10.96
N GLY A 74 1.93 -12.08 10.33
CA GLY A 74 0.98 -11.22 11.04
C GLY A 74 0.67 -9.93 10.28
N GLY A 75 0.22 -8.92 11.01
CA GLY A 75 -0.12 -7.62 10.44
C GLY A 75 -0.94 -6.75 11.39
N PHE A 76 -1.41 -5.62 10.88
CA PHE A 76 -2.29 -4.70 11.58
C PHE A 76 -3.21 -3.97 10.61
N TYR A 77 -4.30 -3.41 11.11
CA TYR A 77 -5.04 -2.37 10.39
C TYR A 77 -4.40 -1.02 10.65
N ARG A 78 -4.10 -0.29 9.58
CA ARG A 78 -3.89 1.16 9.67
C ARG A 78 -5.26 1.82 9.62
N VAL A 79 -5.56 2.61 10.65
CA VAL A 79 -6.87 3.23 10.83
C VAL A 79 -6.70 4.74 10.85
N ASN A 80 -7.50 5.47 10.08
CA ASN A 80 -7.47 6.94 10.07
C ASN A 80 -8.91 7.49 10.01
N ALA A 81 -9.33 8.17 11.08
CA ALA A 81 -10.67 8.75 11.18
C ALA A 81 -10.84 10.05 10.40
N GLU A 82 -9.74 10.71 10.04
CA GLU A 82 -9.73 12.00 9.33
C GLU A 82 -9.62 11.85 7.81
N ARG A 83 -9.61 10.61 7.31
CA ARG A 83 -9.40 10.30 5.89
C ARG A 83 -10.58 9.52 5.32
N GLY A 84 -10.89 9.83 4.07
CA GLY A 84 -11.89 9.15 3.25
C GLY A 84 -11.41 7.80 2.70
N ILE A 85 -12.35 7.10 2.07
CA ILE A 85 -12.16 5.75 1.51
C ILE A 85 -11.14 5.69 0.36
N ASP A 86 -10.89 6.81 -0.31
CA ASP A 86 -10.02 6.95 -1.48
C ASP A 86 -8.81 7.87 -1.21
N GLU A 87 -8.55 8.14 0.07
CA GLU A 87 -7.41 8.93 0.52
C GLU A 87 -6.29 8.06 1.09
N ASN A 88 -5.07 8.60 1.08
CA ASN A 88 -3.93 7.94 1.73
C ASN A 88 -4.11 7.95 3.26
N LEU A 89 -4.31 6.78 3.88
CA LEU A 89 -4.45 6.67 5.33
C LEU A 89 -3.10 6.76 6.05
N ASN A 90 -1.97 6.57 5.36
CA ASN A 90 -0.62 6.82 5.87
C ASN A 90 -0.32 8.32 5.91
N ALA A 91 -1.02 9.01 6.79
CA ALA A 91 -0.98 10.44 7.02
C ALA A 91 -1.05 10.72 8.53
N PRO A 92 -0.79 11.97 8.98
CA PRO A 92 -1.05 12.35 10.36
C PRO A 92 -2.47 11.96 10.80
N GLY A 93 -2.63 11.55 12.06
CA GLY A 93 -3.87 11.01 12.60
C GLY A 93 -4.03 9.49 12.45
N ALA A 94 -3.12 8.81 11.72
CA ALA A 94 -3.15 7.36 11.62
C ALA A 94 -2.86 6.67 12.97
N SER A 95 -3.60 5.60 13.24
CA SER A 95 -3.43 4.69 14.37
C SER A 95 -3.36 3.24 13.88
N PHE A 96 -2.90 2.34 14.75
CA PHE A 96 -2.65 0.95 14.37
C PHE A 96 -3.39 0.01 15.31
N VAL A 97 -4.25 -0.83 14.73
CA VAL A 97 -5.06 -1.80 15.47
C VAL A 97 -4.60 -3.20 15.09
N PRO A 98 -4.30 -4.09 16.06
CA PRO A 98 -3.86 -5.44 15.76
C PRO A 98 -4.82 -6.17 14.82
N LEU A 99 -4.29 -6.70 13.72
CA LEU A 99 -5.02 -7.58 12.83
C LEU A 99 -4.87 -8.97 13.41
N ALA A 100 -5.95 -9.52 13.96
CA ALA A 100 -5.93 -10.83 14.60
C ALA A 100 -5.72 -11.95 13.57
N PHE A 101 -4.46 -12.20 13.22
CA PHE A 101 -3.98 -13.49 12.71
C PHE A 101 -3.87 -14.54 13.85
N ALA A 102 -4.44 -14.25 15.02
CA ALA A 102 -4.22 -14.96 16.28
C ALA A 102 -4.72 -16.42 16.31
N GLU A 103 -5.61 -16.79 15.39
CA GLU A 103 -5.94 -18.19 15.11
C GLU A 103 -5.35 -18.58 13.76
N SER A 104 -5.03 -19.87 13.53
CA SER A 104 -4.46 -20.41 12.28
C SER A 104 -5.39 -20.19 11.06
N ASN A 105 -5.56 -18.94 10.66
CA ASN A 105 -6.32 -18.45 9.53
C ASN A 105 -5.46 -18.45 8.25
N GLN A 106 -4.29 -19.08 8.31
CA GLN A 106 -3.48 -19.40 7.15
C GLN A 106 -4.10 -20.49 6.27
N LEU A 107 -5.11 -21.19 6.77
CA LEU A 107 -5.88 -22.16 6.00
C LEU A 107 -7.28 -21.62 5.74
N PRO A 108 -7.74 -21.60 4.48
CA PRO A 108 -9.13 -21.30 4.19
C PRO A 108 -10.02 -22.39 4.80
N LYS A 109 -11.23 -22.03 5.23
CA LYS A 109 -12.28 -22.97 5.61
C LYS A 109 -13.09 -23.33 4.34
N PRO A 110 -12.94 -24.56 3.80
CA PRO A 110 -13.66 -24.97 2.60
C PRO A 110 -15.17 -24.96 2.84
N GLY A 111 -15.97 -24.68 1.81
CA GLY A 111 -17.43 -24.65 1.89
C GLY A 111 -18.04 -23.36 2.46
N VAL A 112 -17.23 -22.43 2.96
CA VAL A 112 -17.69 -21.09 3.40
C VAL A 112 -17.41 -20.07 2.30
N LYS A 113 -18.39 -19.18 2.02
CA LYS A 113 -18.25 -18.15 0.99
C LYS A 113 -16.98 -17.29 1.22
N PRO A 114 -16.18 -17.01 0.18
CA PRO A 114 -15.05 -16.09 0.28
C PRO A 114 -15.46 -14.73 0.87
N GLY A 115 -14.61 -14.17 1.75
CA GLY A 115 -14.86 -12.89 2.42
C GLY A 115 -15.93 -12.90 3.52
N ALA A 116 -16.73 -13.97 3.64
CA ALA A 116 -17.81 -14.07 4.64
C ALA A 116 -17.33 -14.49 6.03
N SER A 117 -16.12 -15.05 6.14
CA SER A 117 -15.52 -15.43 7.41
C SER A 117 -14.15 -14.77 7.58
N ALA A 118 -13.80 -14.42 8.81
CA ALA A 118 -12.47 -13.86 9.12
C ALA A 118 -11.32 -14.75 8.62
N PRO A 119 -11.35 -16.10 8.77
CA PRO A 119 -10.32 -16.97 8.21
C PRO A 119 -10.15 -16.84 6.71
N ASN A 120 -11.26 -16.87 5.94
CA ASN A 120 -11.20 -16.78 4.48
C ASN A 120 -10.77 -15.38 4.01
N ARG A 121 -11.19 -14.32 4.72
CA ARG A 121 -10.76 -12.94 4.43
C ARG A 121 -9.26 -12.76 4.66
N PHE A 122 -8.74 -13.20 5.80
CA PHE A 122 -7.32 -13.07 6.12
C PHE A 122 -6.43 -13.98 5.26
N TYR A 123 -6.93 -15.17 4.88
CA TYR A 123 -6.25 -16.00 3.89
C TYR A 123 -6.08 -15.26 2.55
N MET A 124 -7.13 -14.59 2.06
CA MET A 124 -7.05 -13.80 0.83
C MET A 124 -6.04 -12.65 0.95
N TYR A 125 -6.00 -11.94 2.08
CA TYR A 125 -4.96 -10.91 2.33
C TYR A 125 -3.55 -11.51 2.23
N GLY A 126 -3.34 -12.70 2.81
CA GLY A 126 -2.08 -13.41 2.70
C GLY A 126 -1.74 -13.90 1.29
N VAL A 127 -2.73 -14.27 0.46
CA VAL A 127 -2.50 -14.60 -0.97
C VAL A 127 -2.02 -13.38 -1.74
N ILE A 128 -2.72 -12.24 -1.62
CA ILE A 128 -2.35 -11.00 -2.31
C ILE A 128 -0.97 -10.51 -1.85
N ALA A 129 -0.69 -10.56 -0.54
CA ALA A 129 0.62 -10.21 0.00
C ALA A 129 1.75 -11.07 -0.59
N ARG A 130 1.55 -12.39 -0.72
CA ARG A 130 2.54 -13.28 -1.32
C ARG A 130 2.74 -13.03 -2.81
N LEU A 131 1.68 -12.70 -3.55
CA LEU A 131 1.81 -12.28 -4.96
C LEU A 131 2.61 -10.98 -5.09
N ALA A 132 2.35 -10.00 -4.22
CA ALA A 132 3.12 -8.75 -4.19
C ALA A 132 4.59 -9.00 -3.82
N MET A 133 4.88 -9.89 -2.87
CA MET A 133 6.25 -10.27 -2.51
C MET A 133 6.96 -10.99 -3.66
N LEU A 134 6.28 -11.89 -4.37
CA LEU A 134 6.84 -12.55 -5.55
C LEU A 134 7.16 -11.55 -6.67
N ALA A 135 6.29 -10.56 -6.90
CA ALA A 135 6.57 -9.50 -7.86
C ALA A 135 7.81 -8.69 -7.44
N ALA A 136 7.89 -8.31 -6.15
CA ALA A 136 9.03 -7.59 -5.61
C ALA A 136 10.34 -8.40 -5.65
N SER A 137 10.28 -9.74 -5.47
CA SER A 137 11.47 -10.58 -5.58
C SER A 137 12.01 -10.64 -7.01
N TYR A 138 11.12 -10.71 -8.01
CA TYR A 138 11.54 -10.65 -9.41
C TYR A 138 12.10 -9.27 -9.79
N GLU A 139 11.52 -8.18 -9.29
CA GLU A 139 12.05 -6.83 -9.49
C GLU A 139 13.45 -6.69 -8.88
N LEU A 140 13.67 -7.22 -7.67
CA LEU A 140 14.97 -7.20 -7.01
C LEU A 140 16.01 -8.02 -7.76
N GLU A 141 15.66 -9.24 -8.19
CA GLU A 141 16.54 -10.12 -8.98
C GLU A 141 16.90 -9.48 -10.33
N ALA A 142 15.94 -8.88 -11.03
CA ALA A 142 16.18 -8.23 -12.31
C ALA A 142 17.03 -6.94 -12.23
N THR A 143 17.15 -6.37 -11.03
CA THR A 143 17.91 -5.13 -10.77
C THR A 143 19.17 -5.38 -9.94
N ASP A 144 19.52 -6.64 -9.70
CA ASP A 144 20.70 -7.03 -8.93
C ASP A 144 21.97 -6.51 -9.62
N PRO A 145 22.72 -5.58 -9.00
CA PRO A 145 23.97 -5.08 -9.56
C PRO A 145 25.06 -6.14 -9.63
N ASP A 146 24.93 -7.23 -8.85
CA ASP A 146 25.89 -8.31 -8.72
C ASP A 146 25.35 -9.65 -9.27
N ALA A 147 24.38 -9.60 -10.19
CA ALA A 147 23.69 -10.78 -10.73
C ALA A 147 24.65 -11.87 -11.23
N GLU A 148 24.48 -13.10 -10.71
CA GLU A 148 25.27 -14.25 -11.17
C GLU A 148 24.86 -14.64 -12.60
N VAL A 149 25.79 -14.50 -13.55
CA VAL A 149 25.60 -14.94 -14.93
C VAL A 149 25.95 -16.43 -15.02
N TYR A 150 24.93 -17.28 -15.05
CA TYR A 150 25.11 -18.72 -15.31
C TYR A 150 25.09 -18.98 -16.82
N GLU A 151 26.18 -19.57 -17.35
CA GLU A 151 26.28 -20.05 -18.75
C GLU A 151 25.41 -21.28 -19.03
#